data_AF-A0A059KK18-F1
#
_entry.id   AF-A0A059KK18-F1
#
_cell.length_a   1.000
_cell.length_b   1.000
_cell.length_c   1.000
_cell.angle_alpha   90.00
_cell.angle_beta   90.00
_cell.angle_gamma   90.00
#
_symmetry.space_group_name_H-M   'P 1'
#
loop_
_entity.id
_entity.type
_entity.pdbx_description
1 polymer ?
#
loop_
_entity_poly.entity_id
_entity_poly.type
_entity_poly.pdbx_seq_one_letter_code
_entity_poly.pdbx_strand_id
1 'polypeptide(L)' 'MHALIDFFSTDYGLLSALVLATTVGMLVFYISYFMKHIRQDTEAAERAARAAATGRAS' A
#
# COMPACT_ATOMS: atom_id res chain seq x y z
N MET A 1 27.37 5.01 -19.62
CA MET A 1 26.30 4.27 -18.93
C MET A 1 25.67 3.28 -19.92
N HIS A 2 26.30 2.11 -20.13
CA HIS A 2 25.71 1.00 -20.90
C HIS A 2 25.17 -0.12 -19.99
N ALA A 3 25.50 -0.09 -18.69
CA ALA A 3 25.13 -1.14 -17.75
C ALA A 3 23.61 -1.30 -17.54
N LEU A 4 22.84 -0.20 -17.56
CA LEU A 4 21.38 -0.28 -17.43
C LEU A 4 20.73 -0.88 -18.68
N ILE A 5 21.30 -0.65 -19.86
CA ILE A 5 20.80 -1.15 -21.14
C ILE A 5 21.18 -2.62 -21.32
N ASP A 6 22.40 -3.01 -20.95
CA ASP A 6 22.85 -4.41 -20.97
C ASP A 6 22.09 -5.27 -19.94
N PHE A 7 21.71 -4.68 -18.79
CA PHE A 7 20.83 -5.34 -17.83
C PHE A 7 19.44 -5.58 -18.44
N PHE A 8 18.84 -4.57 -19.06
CA PHE A 8 17.54 -4.72 -19.72
C PHE A 8 17.56 -5.63 -20.96
N SER A 9 18.70 -5.80 -21.62
CA SER A 9 18.82 -6.60 -22.87
C SER A 9 19.28 -8.04 -22.65
N THR A 10 19.69 -8.41 -21.42
CA THR A 10 20.09 -9.79 -21.07
C THR A 10 18.97 -10.47 -20.28
N ASP A 11 18.74 -11.77 -20.52
CA ASP A 11 17.68 -12.58 -19.88
C ASP A 11 17.62 -12.42 -18.34
N TYR A 12 18.76 -12.16 -17.70
CA TYR A 12 18.87 -11.94 -16.26
C TYR A 12 18.27 -10.62 -15.77
N GLY A 13 18.36 -9.54 -16.54
CA GLY A 13 17.85 -8.24 -16.07
C GLY A 13 16.37 -8.04 -16.36
N LEU A 14 15.80 -8.71 -17.36
CA LEU A 14 14.33 -8.81 -17.50
C LEU A 14 13.71 -9.59 -16.33
N LEU A 15 14.30 -10.73 -15.97
CA LEU A 15 13.85 -11.50 -14.81
C LEU A 15 14.00 -10.70 -13.50
N SER A 16 15.14 -10.02 -13.33
CA SER A 16 15.36 -9.17 -12.15
C SER A 16 14.40 -7.97 -12.12
N ALA A 17 14.14 -7.34 -13.27
CA ALA A 17 13.18 -6.25 -13.38
C ALA A 17 11.75 -6.72 -13.07
N LEU A 18 11.36 -7.92 -13.51
CA LEU A 18 10.07 -8.51 -13.21
C LEU A 18 9.92 -8.74 -11.71
N VAL A 19 10.91 -9.36 -11.06
CA VAL A 19 10.89 -9.56 -9.60
C VAL A 19 10.81 -8.24 -8.85
N LEU A 20 11.58 -7.24 -9.28
CA LEU A 20 11.59 -5.93 -8.65
C LEU A 20 10.25 -5.21 -8.81
N ALA A 21 9.66 -5.26 -10.02
CA ALA A 21 8.33 -4.72 -10.30
C ALA A 21 7.24 -5.44 -9.48
N THR A 22 7.29 -6.77 -9.37
CA THR A 22 6.37 -7.54 -8.54
C THR A 22 6.50 -7.17 -7.07
N THR A 23 7.73 -7.06 -6.56
CA THR A 23 8.00 -6.71 -5.15
C THR A 23 7.47 -5.32 -4.81
N VAL A 24 7.79 -4.31 -5.63
CA VAL A 24 7.31 -2.94 -5.45
C VAL A 24 5.79 -2.86 -5.63
N GLY A 25 5.25 -3.57 -6.63
CA GLY A 25 3.81 -3.65 -6.88
C GLY A 25 3.04 -4.21 -5.68
N MET A 26 3.53 -5.32 -5.09
CA MET A 26 2.96 -5.89 -3.86
C MET A 26 3.06 -4.93 -2.69
N LEU A 27 4.20 -4.26 -2.50
CA LEU A 27 4.37 -3.30 -1.42
C LEU A 27 3.35 -2.16 -1.50
N VAL A 28 3.19 -1.56 -2.69
CA VAL A 28 2.21 -0.49 -2.92
C VAL A 28 0.78 -1.01 -2.75
N PHE A 29 0.49 -2.23 -3.22
CA PHE A 29 -0.81 -2.86 -3.06
C PHE A 29 -1.17 -3.06 -1.58
N TYR A 30 -0.26 -3.59 -0.77
CA TYR A 30 -0.48 -3.78 0.66
C TYR A 30 -0.70 -2.45 1.37
N ILE A 31 0.15 -1.45 1.13
CA ILE A 31 -0.02 -0.12 1.74
C ILE A 31 -1.39 0.46 1.37
N SER A 32 -1.79 0.38 0.10
CA SER A 32 -3.09 0.85 -0.37
C SER A 32 -4.25 0.09 0.27
N TYR A 33 -4.13 -1.24 0.41
CA TYR A 33 -5.11 -2.09 1.05
C TYR A 33 -5.29 -1.73 2.53
N PHE A 34 -4.19 -1.62 3.29
CA PHE A 34 -4.21 -1.25 4.69
C PHE A 34 -4.76 0.15 4.92
N MET A 35 -4.37 1.13 4.11
CA MET A 35 -4.93 2.48 4.21
C MET A 35 -6.45 2.48 4.00
N LYS A 36 -6.96 1.69 3.05
CA LYS A 36 -8.40 1.56 2.82
C LYS A 36 -9.11 0.87 3.98
N HIS A 37 -8.49 -0.15 4.58
CA HIS A 37 -9.05 -0.88 5.71
C HIS A 37 -9.08 -0.03 6.98
N ILE A 38 -7.96 0.65 7.29
CA ILE A 38 -7.86 1.59 8.40
C ILE A 38 -8.92 2.68 8.28
N ARG A 39 -9.20 3.20 7.07
CA ARG A 39 -10.24 4.22 6.91
C ARG A 39 -11.62 3.72 7.33
N GLN A 40 -11.95 2.48 7.02
CA GLN A 40 -13.22 1.87 7.42
C GLN A 40 -13.30 1.66 8.94
N ASP A 41 -12.20 1.21 9.56
CA ASP A 41 -12.12 1.05 11.01
C ASP A 41 -12.14 2.39 11.75
N THR A 42 -11.46 3.40 11.20
CA THR A 42 -11.40 4.75 11.76
C THR A 42 -12.75 5.44 11.68
N GLU A 43 -13.49 5.27 10.58
CA GLU A 43 -14.85 5.83 10.43
C GLU A 43 -15.86 5.19 11.42
N ALA A 44 -15.69 3.91 11.74
CA ALA A 44 -16.50 3.22 12.76
C ALA A 44 -16.11 3.67 14.18
N ALA A 45 -14.81 3.79 14.45
CA ALA A 45 -14.29 4.30 15.72
C ALA A 45 -14.65 5.77 15.95
N GLU A 46 -14.60 6.63 14.93
CA GLU A 46 -15.02 8.03 15.01
C GLU A 46 -16.54 8.14 15.23
N ARG A 47 -17.37 7.31 14.59
CA ARG A 47 -18.80 7.28 14.86
C ARG A 47 -19.10 6.83 16.28
N ALA A 48 -18.40 5.82 16.78
CA ALA A 48 -18.52 5.38 18.17
C ALA A 48 -18.04 6.47 19.15
N ALA A 49 -16.92 7.14 18.86
CA ALA A 49 -16.40 8.24 19.67
C ALA A 49 -17.33 9.46 19.67
N ARG A 50 -17.90 9.81 18.52
CA ARG A 50 -18.91 10.89 18.42
C ARG A 50 -20.18 10.54 19.17
N ALA A 51 -20.70 9.31 19.04
CA ALA A 51 -21.87 8.85 19.79
C ALA A 51 -21.63 8.81 21.30
N ALA A 52 -20.43 8.43 21.75
CA ALA A 52 -20.03 8.49 23.14
C ALA A 52 -19.87 9.93 23.65
N ALA A 53 -19.44 10.86 22.80
CA ALA A 53 -19.33 12.28 23.13
C ALA A 53 -20.71 12.97 23.24
N THR A 54 -21.66 12.66 22.35
CA THR A 54 -23.04 13.17 22.46
C THR A 54 -23.84 12.52 23.58
N GLY A 55 -23.61 11.23 23.89
CA GLY A 55 -24.27 10.54 25.00
C GLY A 55 -23.79 10.94 26.41
N ARG A 56 -22.66 11.66 26.51
CA ARG A 56 -22.16 12.21 27.79
C ARG A 56 -22.67 13.63 28.07
N ALA A 57 -23.42 14.21 27.13
CA ALA A 57 -23.99 15.56 27.20
C ALA A 57 -25.50 15.58 27.47
N SER A 58 -26.12 14.41 27.70
CA SER A 58 -27.52 14.22 28.12
C SER A 58 -27.58 13.62 29.51
#